data_AF-A0A7W6JTK7-F1
#
_entry.id   AF-A0A7W6JTK7-F1
#
_cell.length_a   1.000
_cell.length_b   1.000
_cell.length_c   1.000
_cell.angle_alpha   90.00
_cell.angle_beta   90.00
_cell.angle_gamma   90.00
#
_symmetry.space_group_name_H-M   'P 1'
#
loop_
_entity.id
_entity.type
_entity.pdbx_description
1 polymer ?
#
loop_
_entity_poly.entity_id
_entity_poly.type
_entity_poly.pdbx_seq_one_letter_code
_entity_poly.pdbx_strand_id
1 'polypeptide(L)'
;MKRILLAIAALAVLAAGVWFFFLRTTGVPVYAAAVTATHPHDPTAFTEGLFFKDGALYESTGQEGTSFIRKVDPATGKVLQQVDLPAPYFGEGIVAFGDKLYQLTWKDQTGFTYGLKDMTLGDTFAYQGEGWGMTQNGKNIIMSNGSDELRFLDPKTMQTVSTLKVTANNCPVEKLNELEWIDGEIWANIWQSNLIARIDPATGKVKSFLDVSALGPKNRDIDDVPNGIAYDATGKRAFVVGKRWPQLYEVKQGAAVNDNADAARLTTCSG
;
A
#
# COMPACT_ATOMS: atom_id res chain seq x y z
N MET A 1 -21.10 -61.69 -0.95
CA MET A 1 -19.71 -61.27 -0.65
C MET A 1 -19.14 -60.29 -1.68
N LYS A 2 -19.06 -60.61 -2.98
CA LYS A 2 -18.51 -59.68 -4.00
C LYS A 2 -19.17 -58.29 -4.08
N ARG A 3 -20.50 -58.19 -3.88
CA ARG A 3 -21.24 -56.90 -3.89
C ARG A 3 -21.00 -56.02 -2.67
N ILE A 4 -20.62 -56.61 -1.53
CA ILE A 4 -20.29 -55.86 -0.29
C ILE A 4 -18.85 -55.33 -0.37
N LEU A 5 -17.93 -56.09 -0.95
CA LEU A 5 -16.55 -55.63 -1.20
C LEU A 5 -16.48 -54.45 -2.19
N LEU A 6 -17.34 -54.41 -3.22
CA LEU A 6 -17.42 -53.29 -4.17
C LEU A 6 -17.97 -52.00 -3.55
N ALA A 7 -18.90 -52.11 -2.59
CA ALA A 7 -19.45 -50.95 -1.88
C ALA A 7 -18.43 -50.34 -0.89
N ILE A 8 -17.61 -51.19 -0.24
CA ILE A 8 -16.55 -50.74 0.67
C ILE A 8 -15.41 -50.05 -0.12
N ALA A 9 -15.06 -50.57 -1.31
CA ALA A 9 -14.06 -49.93 -2.17
C ALA A 9 -14.51 -48.55 -2.70
N ALA A 10 -15.80 -48.38 -3.04
CA ALA A 10 -16.35 -47.10 -3.49
C ALA A 10 -16.40 -46.03 -2.37
N LEU A 11 -16.69 -46.44 -1.12
CA LEU A 11 -16.66 -45.58 0.06
C LEU A 11 -15.23 -45.15 0.43
N ALA A 12 -14.24 -46.02 0.26
CA ALA A 12 -12.83 -45.68 0.49
C ALA A 12 -12.28 -44.67 -0.54
N VAL A 13 -12.71 -44.76 -1.80
CA VAL A 13 -12.33 -43.78 -2.85
C VAL A 13 -13.03 -42.43 -2.65
N LEU A 14 -14.27 -42.41 -2.16
CA LEU A 14 -14.96 -41.17 -1.77
C LEU A 14 -14.34 -40.53 -0.51
N ALA A 15 -13.92 -41.33 0.47
CA ALA A 15 -13.23 -40.81 1.66
C ALA A 15 -11.81 -40.27 1.33
N ALA A 16 -11.10 -40.91 0.40
CA ALA A 16 -9.80 -40.42 -0.09
C ALA A 16 -9.94 -39.15 -0.95
N GLY A 17 -11.01 -39.03 -1.74
CA GLY A 17 -11.31 -37.83 -2.54
C GLY A 17 -11.68 -36.61 -1.70
N VAL A 18 -12.30 -36.79 -0.53
CA VAL A 18 -12.65 -35.69 0.38
C VAL A 18 -11.44 -35.24 1.22
N TRP A 19 -10.46 -36.12 1.48
CA TRP A 19 -9.26 -35.75 2.23
C TRP A 19 -8.24 -34.94 1.42
N PHE A 20 -8.20 -35.13 0.09
CA PHE A 20 -7.29 -34.38 -0.78
C PHE A 20 -7.71 -32.93 -1.04
N PHE A 21 -8.94 -32.53 -0.68
CA PHE A 21 -9.43 -31.16 -0.86
C PHE A 21 -9.14 -30.22 0.32
N PHE A 22 -8.47 -30.68 1.38
CA PHE A 22 -8.14 -29.87 2.56
C PHE A 22 -6.65 -29.72 2.84
N LEU A 23 -5.79 -29.91 1.84
CA LEU A 23 -4.50 -29.20 1.84
C LEU A 23 -4.77 -27.73 1.47
N ARG A 24 -5.47 -27.01 2.36
CA ARG A 24 -5.39 -25.54 2.35
C ARG A 24 -3.91 -25.23 2.52
N THR A 25 -3.31 -24.57 1.55
CA THR A 25 -2.01 -23.92 1.74
C THR A 25 -2.10 -23.12 3.04
N THR A 26 -1.42 -23.58 4.08
CA THR A 26 -1.38 -22.93 5.37
C THR A 26 -0.53 -21.67 5.19
N GLY A 27 -1.16 -20.54 4.91
CA GLY A 27 -0.46 -19.26 4.71
C GLY A 27 -1.25 -18.26 3.87
N VAL A 28 -0.86 -16.99 3.98
CA VAL A 28 -1.34 -15.92 3.09
C VAL A 28 -0.58 -16.03 1.76
N PRO A 29 -1.27 -16.15 0.60
CA PRO A 29 -0.59 -16.27 -0.70
C PRO A 29 0.34 -15.10 -1.01
N VAL A 30 1.46 -15.38 -1.67
CA VAL A 30 2.41 -14.38 -2.15
C VAL A 30 2.52 -14.47 -3.66
N TYR A 31 2.50 -13.33 -4.34
CA TYR A 31 2.67 -13.24 -5.78
C TYR A 31 3.77 -12.24 -6.12
N ALA A 32 4.64 -12.57 -7.06
CA ALA A 32 5.64 -11.64 -7.56
C ALA A 32 4.97 -10.49 -8.33
N ALA A 33 5.50 -9.28 -8.22
CA ALA A 33 5.14 -8.19 -9.11
C ALA A 33 5.68 -8.46 -10.53
N ALA A 34 4.79 -8.51 -11.51
CA ALA A 34 5.16 -8.57 -12.92
C ALA A 34 5.15 -7.15 -13.50
N VAL A 35 6.32 -6.66 -13.92
CA VAL A 35 6.47 -5.36 -14.58
C VAL A 35 5.83 -5.39 -15.97
N THR A 36 5.00 -4.40 -16.26
CA THR A 36 4.34 -4.21 -17.55
C THR A 36 4.88 -2.98 -18.30
N ALA A 37 5.31 -1.97 -17.56
CA ALA A 37 6.07 -0.83 -18.08
C ALA A 37 6.96 -0.25 -16.98
N THR A 38 7.97 0.50 -17.40
CA THR A 38 8.88 1.24 -16.51
C THR A 38 8.96 2.67 -16.98
N HIS A 39 8.94 3.59 -16.01
CA HIS A 39 8.96 5.03 -16.22
C HIS A 39 10.08 5.68 -15.42
N PRO A 40 10.62 6.82 -15.86
CA PRO A 40 11.61 7.55 -15.08
C PRO A 40 11.00 8.06 -13.77
N HIS A 41 11.77 7.96 -12.69
CA HIS A 41 11.47 8.58 -11.41
C HIS A 41 12.69 9.36 -10.91
N ASP A 42 12.45 10.42 -10.16
CA ASP A 42 13.49 11.26 -9.60
C ASP A 42 14.23 10.52 -8.47
N PRO A 43 15.53 10.19 -8.64
CA PRO A 43 16.27 9.45 -7.63
C PRO A 43 16.61 10.28 -6.39
N THR A 44 16.26 11.57 -6.34
CA THR A 44 16.41 12.42 -5.15
C THR A 44 15.15 12.46 -4.29
N ALA A 45 14.00 12.01 -4.81
CA ALA A 45 12.73 12.05 -4.12
C ALA A 45 12.60 10.92 -3.10
N PHE A 46 12.54 11.27 -1.81
CA PHE A 46 12.24 10.34 -0.74
C PHE A 46 10.72 10.18 -0.64
N THR A 47 10.14 9.34 -1.49
CA THR A 47 8.69 9.19 -1.65
C THR A 47 7.99 8.73 -0.36
N GLU A 48 7.02 9.51 0.12
CA GLU A 48 6.22 9.18 1.32
C GLU A 48 4.70 9.09 1.05
N GLY A 49 4.26 9.53 -0.12
CA GLY A 49 2.88 9.34 -0.56
C GLY A 49 2.79 9.45 -2.06
N LEU A 50 1.97 8.60 -2.68
CA LEU A 50 1.76 8.61 -4.11
C LEU A 50 0.28 8.36 -4.40
N PHE A 51 -0.30 9.06 -5.38
CA PHE A 51 -1.58 8.65 -5.94
C PHE A 51 -1.67 9.05 -7.41
N PHE A 52 -2.56 8.40 -8.16
CA PHE A 52 -2.81 8.73 -9.56
C PHE A 52 -4.15 9.45 -9.70
N LYS A 53 -4.15 10.57 -10.43
CA LYS A 53 -5.39 11.28 -10.73
C LYS A 53 -5.31 12.04 -12.06
N ASP A 54 -6.33 11.87 -12.88
CA ASP A 54 -6.56 12.61 -14.13
C ASP A 54 -5.33 12.64 -15.06
N GLY A 55 -4.68 11.48 -15.22
CA GLY A 55 -3.53 11.31 -16.12
C GLY A 55 -2.17 11.63 -15.50
N ALA A 56 -2.12 12.11 -14.25
CA ALA A 56 -0.89 12.50 -13.56
C ALA A 56 -0.69 11.73 -12.25
N LEU A 57 0.56 11.63 -11.82
CA LEU A 57 0.90 11.26 -10.45
C LEU A 57 0.95 12.49 -9.57
N TYR A 58 0.51 12.32 -8.33
CA TYR A 58 0.75 13.25 -7.25
C TYR A 58 1.63 12.56 -6.25
N GLU A 59 2.71 13.22 -5.83
CA GLU A 59 3.73 12.63 -4.97
C GLU A 59 4.07 13.58 -3.83
N SER A 60 4.24 13.03 -2.63
CA SER A 60 4.77 13.68 -1.45
C SER A 60 6.16 13.14 -1.13
N THR A 61 7.06 14.02 -0.72
CA THR A 61 8.42 13.67 -0.31
C THR A 61 8.67 13.98 1.16
N GLY A 62 9.54 13.19 1.77
CA GLY A 62 9.96 13.30 3.15
C GLY A 62 11.40 13.77 3.31
N GLN A 63 11.57 14.97 3.87
CA GLN A 63 12.85 15.47 4.40
C GLN A 63 12.54 16.65 5.32
N GLU A 64 13.08 16.66 6.55
CA GLU A 64 12.78 17.73 7.52
C GLU A 64 13.07 19.11 6.93
N GLY A 65 12.05 19.97 6.93
CA GLY A 65 12.13 21.36 6.46
C GLY A 65 12.30 21.55 4.94
N THR A 66 12.34 20.47 4.16
CA THR A 66 12.55 20.51 2.69
C THR A 66 11.62 19.56 1.92
N SER A 67 10.62 19.02 2.60
CA SER A 67 9.55 18.21 2.02
C SER A 67 8.72 19.01 1.03
N PHE A 68 8.14 18.37 0.02
CA PHE A 68 7.27 19.01 -0.96
C PHE A 68 6.22 18.04 -1.49
N ILE A 69 5.19 18.59 -2.13
CA ILE A 69 4.27 17.83 -2.98
C ILE A 69 4.42 18.24 -4.43
N ARG A 70 4.30 17.29 -5.35
CA ARG A 70 4.40 17.55 -6.79
C ARG A 70 3.36 16.80 -7.59
N LYS A 71 2.98 17.37 -8.73
CA LYS A 71 2.24 16.74 -9.80
C LYS A 71 3.21 16.39 -10.93
N VAL A 72 3.20 15.15 -11.39
CA VAL A 72 4.20 14.61 -12.32
C VAL A 72 3.51 13.91 -13.49
N ASP A 73 4.05 14.09 -14.69
CA ASP A 73 3.73 13.26 -15.84
C ASP A 73 4.38 11.88 -15.65
N PRO A 74 3.60 10.80 -15.48
CA PRO A 74 4.15 9.48 -15.23
C PRO A 74 5.00 8.95 -16.38
N ALA A 75 4.73 9.31 -17.63
CA ALA A 75 5.46 8.77 -18.78
C ALA A 75 6.85 9.37 -18.91
N THR A 76 7.02 10.64 -18.54
CA THR A 76 8.30 11.36 -18.72
C THR A 76 9.00 11.68 -17.41
N GLY A 77 8.35 11.52 -16.26
CA GLY A 77 8.86 11.95 -14.95
C GLY A 77 8.93 13.47 -14.81
N LYS A 78 8.30 14.23 -15.72
CA LYS A 78 8.39 15.69 -15.73
C LYS A 78 7.49 16.26 -14.62
N VAL A 79 8.06 17.07 -13.76
CA VAL A 79 7.30 17.87 -12.78
C VAL A 79 6.44 18.90 -13.53
N LEU A 80 5.13 18.79 -13.38
CA LEU A 80 4.13 19.69 -13.96
C LEU A 80 3.81 20.84 -13.00
N GLN A 81 3.85 20.55 -11.71
CA GLN A 81 3.62 21.52 -10.63
C GLN A 81 4.26 21.01 -9.34
N GLN A 82 4.73 21.91 -8.49
CA GLN A 82 5.28 21.58 -7.17
C GLN A 82 4.97 22.71 -6.18
N VAL A 83 4.75 22.33 -4.92
CA VAL A 83 4.64 23.24 -3.78
C VAL A 83 5.41 22.65 -2.62
N ASP A 84 6.25 23.48 -2.00
CA ASP A 84 7.03 23.08 -0.83
C ASP A 84 6.14 23.06 0.42
N LEU A 85 6.33 22.06 1.27
CA LEU A 85 5.73 22.01 2.58
C LEU A 85 6.42 23.05 3.48
N PRO A 86 5.69 23.85 4.28
CA PRO A 86 6.32 24.79 5.20
C PRO A 86 7.32 24.09 6.14
N ALA A 87 8.46 24.72 6.42
CA ALA A 87 9.36 24.23 7.45
C ALA A 87 8.71 24.36 8.85
N PRO A 88 9.06 23.49 9.82
CA PRO A 88 10.13 22.49 9.80
C PRO A 88 9.67 21.07 9.42
N TYR A 89 8.46 20.92 8.88
CA TYR A 89 7.77 19.63 8.82
C TYR A 89 8.46 18.60 7.90
N PHE A 90 8.28 17.32 8.26
CA PHE A 90 8.58 16.17 7.41
C PHE A 90 7.28 15.68 6.79
N GLY A 91 7.15 15.77 5.46
CA GLY A 91 5.96 15.39 4.71
C GLY A 91 5.81 13.88 4.57
N GLU A 92 4.57 13.41 4.65
CA GLU A 92 4.23 11.98 4.62
C GLU A 92 3.14 11.72 3.55
N GLY A 93 2.28 10.74 3.77
CA GLY A 93 1.21 10.33 2.85
C GLY A 93 0.30 11.47 2.41
N ILE A 94 -0.16 11.36 1.17
CA ILE A 94 -1.09 12.31 0.54
C ILE A 94 -2.29 11.60 -0.07
N VAL A 95 -3.43 12.29 -0.15
CA VAL A 95 -4.62 11.80 -0.84
C VAL A 95 -5.45 12.95 -1.41
N ALA A 96 -6.12 12.71 -2.54
CA ALA A 96 -7.16 13.59 -3.05
C ALA A 96 -8.54 13.19 -2.50
N PHE A 97 -9.30 14.15 -1.98
CA PHE A 97 -10.71 13.95 -1.63
C PHE A 97 -11.52 15.20 -1.98
N GLY A 98 -12.52 15.04 -2.85
CA GLY A 98 -13.27 16.18 -3.39
C GLY A 98 -12.37 17.09 -4.25
N ASP A 99 -12.32 18.37 -3.91
CA ASP A 99 -11.50 19.40 -4.55
C ASP A 99 -10.19 19.69 -3.80
N LYS A 100 -9.89 18.92 -2.75
CA LYS A 100 -8.70 19.08 -1.91
C LYS A 100 -7.72 17.92 -2.07
N LEU A 101 -6.44 18.25 -1.88
CA LEU A 101 -5.36 17.32 -1.57
C LEU A 101 -5.02 17.48 -0.08
N TYR A 102 -4.82 16.36 0.61
CA TYR A 102 -4.41 16.32 2.01
C TYR A 102 -3.01 15.73 2.09
N GLN A 103 -2.17 16.27 2.97
CA GLN A 103 -0.82 15.78 3.27
C GLN A 103 -0.67 15.62 4.79
N LEU A 104 -0.14 14.48 5.22
CA LEU A 104 0.28 14.25 6.60
C LEU A 104 1.70 14.77 6.83
N THR A 105 2.04 14.96 8.11
CA THR A 105 3.43 15.00 8.55
C THR A 105 3.76 13.80 9.43
N TRP A 106 5.04 13.55 9.66
CA TRP A 106 5.45 12.36 10.40
C TRP A 106 5.00 12.38 11.87
N LYS A 107 5.54 13.29 12.69
CA LYS A 107 5.37 13.29 14.15
C LYS A 107 4.62 14.50 14.70
N ASP A 108 4.42 15.51 13.87
CA ASP A 108 3.96 16.82 14.33
C ASP A 108 2.46 16.87 14.63
N GLN A 109 1.72 15.78 14.35
CA GLN A 109 0.28 15.69 14.62
C GLN A 109 -0.54 16.79 13.92
N THR A 110 -0.02 17.28 12.79
CA THR A 110 -0.65 18.29 11.95
C THR A 110 -0.53 17.87 10.49
N GLY A 111 -1.57 18.09 9.70
CA GLY A 111 -1.55 17.90 8.27
C GLY A 111 -1.95 19.18 7.55
N PHE A 112 -1.75 19.19 6.24
CA PHE A 112 -1.97 20.34 5.38
C PHE A 112 -2.95 20.00 4.28
N THR A 113 -3.78 20.97 3.91
CA THR A 113 -4.65 20.87 2.74
C THR A 113 -4.14 21.75 1.62
N TYR A 114 -4.46 21.36 0.39
CA TYR A 114 -4.13 22.11 -0.81
C TYR A 114 -5.32 22.08 -1.78
N GLY A 115 -5.50 23.13 -2.57
CA GLY A 115 -6.40 23.10 -3.71
C GLY A 115 -5.92 22.03 -4.71
N LEU A 116 -6.73 21.03 -5.05
CA LEU A 116 -6.27 19.90 -5.88
C LEU A 116 -5.91 20.33 -7.32
N LYS A 117 -6.56 21.38 -7.82
CA LYS A 117 -6.39 21.89 -9.18
C LYS A 117 -5.11 22.71 -9.33
N ASP A 118 -4.79 23.54 -8.35
CA ASP A 118 -3.74 24.56 -8.42
C ASP A 118 -2.69 24.42 -7.32
N MET A 119 -2.76 23.35 -6.51
CA MET A 119 -1.89 23.03 -5.38
C MET A 119 -1.70 24.19 -4.39
N THR A 120 -2.63 25.14 -4.34
CA THR A 120 -2.55 26.28 -3.43
C THR A 120 -2.67 25.80 -1.98
N LEU A 121 -1.73 26.19 -1.12
CA LEU A 121 -1.75 25.83 0.29
C LEU A 121 -3.02 26.37 0.96
N GLY A 122 -3.74 25.49 1.66
CA GLY A 122 -4.96 25.77 2.39
C GLY A 122 -4.78 25.67 3.91
N ASP A 123 -5.80 25.17 4.58
CA ASP A 123 -5.85 25.03 6.03
C ASP A 123 -5.00 23.86 6.53
N THR A 124 -4.69 23.90 7.82
CA THR A 124 -4.15 22.75 8.56
C THR A 124 -5.26 21.94 9.24
N PHE A 125 -4.96 20.69 9.56
CA PHE A 125 -5.82 19.83 10.38
C PHE A 125 -4.99 19.06 11.40
N ALA A 126 -5.58 18.71 12.54
CA ALA A 126 -4.90 17.95 13.58
C ALA A 126 -5.28 16.47 13.53
N TYR A 127 -4.36 15.61 13.95
CA TYR A 127 -4.60 14.17 14.21
C TYR A 127 -3.73 13.71 15.39
N GLN A 128 -3.97 12.50 15.89
CA GLN A 128 -3.21 11.95 17.02
C GLN A 128 -2.14 10.95 16.55
N GLY A 129 -1.01 10.92 17.23
CA GLY A 129 0.10 10.00 16.92
C GLY A 129 0.80 10.33 15.60
N GLU A 130 1.56 9.37 15.06
CA GLU A 130 2.26 9.56 13.79
C GLU A 130 1.30 9.50 12.58
N GLY A 131 1.74 10.08 11.46
CA GLY A 131 1.09 9.95 10.15
C GLY A 131 2.06 9.40 9.12
N TRP A 132 1.66 8.32 8.44
CA TRP A 132 2.49 7.62 7.44
C TRP A 132 1.74 7.67 6.09
N GLY A 133 1.02 6.63 5.68
CA GLY A 133 0.29 6.60 4.41
C GLY A 133 -1.13 7.17 4.47
N MET A 134 -1.64 7.60 3.31
CA MET A 134 -3.04 7.99 3.11
C MET A 134 -3.62 7.38 1.83
N THR A 135 -4.88 6.96 1.87
CA THR A 135 -5.70 6.71 0.66
C THR A 135 -7.17 6.99 0.97
N GLN A 136 -8.11 6.65 0.08
CA GLN A 136 -9.54 6.85 0.30
C GLN A 136 -10.41 5.84 -0.44
N ASN A 137 -11.61 5.57 0.09
CA ASN A 137 -12.56 4.60 -0.48
C ASN A 137 -13.84 5.24 -1.07
N GLY A 138 -13.80 6.55 -1.34
CA GLY A 138 -14.93 7.36 -1.80
C GLY A 138 -15.84 7.88 -0.69
N LYS A 139 -15.70 7.37 0.54
CA LYS A 139 -16.48 7.79 1.71
C LYS A 139 -15.59 8.35 2.82
N ASN A 140 -14.51 7.66 3.11
CA ASN A 140 -13.56 8.00 4.17
C ASN A 140 -12.16 8.12 3.57
N ILE A 141 -11.38 8.99 4.18
CA ILE A 141 -9.92 8.96 4.08
C ILE A 141 -9.43 7.84 5.01
N ILE A 142 -8.42 7.09 4.57
CA ILE A 142 -7.82 5.99 5.31
C ILE A 142 -6.36 6.36 5.58
N MET A 143 -5.91 6.21 6.82
CA MET A 143 -4.60 6.64 7.29
C MET A 143 -3.89 5.50 8.02
N SER A 144 -2.61 5.29 7.72
CA SER A 144 -1.70 4.45 8.51
C SER A 144 -0.77 5.31 9.36
N ASN A 145 -0.09 4.68 10.31
CA ASN A 145 0.83 5.33 11.24
C ASN A 145 2.01 4.42 11.66
N GLY A 146 2.33 3.40 10.87
CA GLY A 146 3.34 2.41 11.20
C GLY A 146 2.92 1.34 12.22
N SER A 147 1.72 1.42 12.82
CA SER A 147 1.17 0.32 13.63
C SER A 147 0.47 -0.74 12.75
N ASP A 148 -0.18 -1.72 13.38
CA ASP A 148 -1.08 -2.68 12.73
C ASP A 148 -2.51 -2.15 12.53
N GLU A 149 -2.78 -0.89 12.85
CA GLU A 149 -4.12 -0.30 12.76
C GLU A 149 -4.21 0.76 11.65
N LEU A 150 -5.26 0.65 10.83
CA LEU A 150 -5.67 1.69 9.89
C LEU A 150 -6.82 2.50 10.47
N ARG A 151 -6.74 3.83 10.35
CA ARG A 151 -7.79 4.76 10.79
C ARG A 151 -8.61 5.25 9.61
N PHE A 152 -9.93 5.23 9.75
CA PHE A 152 -10.86 5.82 8.80
C PHE A 152 -11.26 7.18 9.34
N LEU A 153 -11.00 8.22 8.56
CA LEU A 153 -11.24 9.61 8.93
C LEU A 153 -12.48 10.14 8.20
N ASP A 154 -13.26 10.99 8.87
CA ASP A 154 -14.25 11.82 8.20
C ASP A 154 -13.53 12.91 7.39
N PRO A 155 -13.75 13.03 6.07
CA PRO A 155 -13.01 13.95 5.22
C PRO A 155 -13.31 15.43 5.48
N LYS A 156 -14.39 15.75 6.19
CA LYS A 156 -14.77 17.13 6.56
C LYS A 156 -14.11 17.56 7.86
N THR A 157 -14.03 16.66 8.84
CA THR A 157 -13.51 16.99 10.18
C THR A 157 -12.10 16.47 10.45
N MET A 158 -11.61 15.54 9.62
CA MET A 158 -10.38 14.76 9.79
C MET A 158 -10.33 13.94 11.09
N GLN A 159 -11.46 13.80 11.79
CA GLN A 159 -11.56 12.97 12.99
C GLN A 159 -11.71 11.49 12.61
N THR A 160 -11.12 10.62 13.42
CA THR A 160 -11.28 9.16 13.28
C THR A 160 -12.72 8.76 13.59
N VAL A 161 -13.36 8.07 12.63
CA VAL A 161 -14.70 7.52 12.77
C VAL A 161 -14.71 6.03 13.06
N SER A 162 -13.65 5.31 12.64
CA SER A 162 -13.46 3.90 12.95
C SER A 162 -12.00 3.49 12.73
N THR A 163 -11.63 2.35 13.27
CA THR A 163 -10.30 1.75 13.06
C THR A 163 -10.43 0.32 12.55
N LEU A 164 -9.36 -0.18 11.93
CA LEU A 164 -9.27 -1.52 11.34
C LEU A 164 -7.91 -2.12 11.66
N LYS A 165 -7.89 -3.19 12.46
CA LYS A 165 -6.67 -3.96 12.72
C LYS A 165 -6.33 -4.85 11.53
N VAL A 166 -5.09 -4.79 11.08
CA VAL A 166 -4.60 -5.56 9.94
C VAL A 166 -3.89 -6.81 10.43
N THR A 167 -4.29 -7.95 9.88
CA THR A 167 -3.69 -9.24 10.25
C THR A 167 -3.38 -10.12 9.05
N ALA A 168 -2.26 -10.83 9.10
CA ALA A 168 -1.91 -11.89 8.17
C ALA A 168 -1.86 -13.20 8.96
N ASN A 169 -2.70 -14.19 8.59
CA ASN A 169 -2.82 -15.45 9.35
C ASN A 169 -3.13 -15.23 10.86
N ASN A 170 -3.96 -14.22 11.17
CA ASN A 170 -4.30 -13.76 12.53
C ASN A 170 -3.16 -13.11 13.32
N CYS A 171 -2.02 -12.84 12.70
CA CYS A 171 -0.91 -12.11 13.31
C CYS A 171 -0.94 -10.64 12.90
N PRO A 172 -0.75 -9.69 13.83
CA PRO A 172 -0.67 -8.26 13.51
C PRO A 172 0.36 -7.98 12.40
N VAL A 173 -0.03 -7.15 11.44
CA VAL A 173 0.89 -6.66 10.40
C VAL A 173 1.23 -5.22 10.73
N GLU A 174 2.30 -5.01 11.49
CA GLU A 174 2.82 -3.69 11.81
C GLU A 174 3.58 -3.06 10.64
N LYS A 175 4.02 -1.82 10.81
CA LYS A 175 4.79 -1.03 9.84
C LYS A 175 4.05 -0.76 8.54
N LEU A 176 2.71 -0.68 8.61
CA LEU A 176 1.89 -0.21 7.50
C LEU A 176 2.29 1.22 7.16
N ASN A 177 2.78 1.42 5.95
CA ASN A 177 3.28 2.69 5.47
C ASN A 177 2.35 3.23 4.38
N GLU A 178 2.86 3.57 3.20
CA GLU A 178 2.07 4.12 2.11
C GLU A 178 0.88 3.20 1.72
N LEU A 179 -0.26 3.82 1.37
CA LEU A 179 -1.53 3.14 1.14
C LEU A 179 -2.10 3.48 -0.23
N GLU A 180 -2.81 2.54 -0.86
CA GLU A 180 -3.64 2.84 -2.02
C GLU A 180 -4.93 2.00 -2.06
N TRP A 181 -6.04 2.59 -2.50
CA TRP A 181 -7.32 1.87 -2.68
C TRP A 181 -7.45 1.33 -4.09
N ILE A 182 -7.42 0.01 -4.24
CA ILE A 182 -7.40 -0.66 -5.54
C ILE A 182 -8.53 -1.69 -5.61
N ASP A 183 -9.52 -1.43 -6.46
CA ASP A 183 -10.64 -2.33 -6.76
C ASP A 183 -11.33 -2.95 -5.51
N GLY A 184 -11.50 -2.15 -4.46
CA GLY A 184 -12.18 -2.57 -3.24
C GLY A 184 -11.27 -3.15 -2.16
N GLU A 185 -9.96 -3.12 -2.37
CA GLU A 185 -8.94 -3.54 -1.39
C GLU A 185 -8.09 -2.33 -0.97
N ILE A 186 -7.52 -2.41 0.24
CA ILE A 186 -6.46 -1.50 0.67
C ILE A 186 -5.14 -2.18 0.38
N TRP A 187 -4.30 -1.56 -0.45
CA TRP A 187 -2.92 -1.97 -0.65
C TRP A 187 -2.06 -1.14 0.30
N ALA A 188 -1.10 -1.78 0.95
CA ALA A 188 -0.22 -1.10 1.90
C ALA A 188 1.23 -1.56 1.72
N ASN A 189 2.16 -0.62 1.54
CA ASN A 189 3.56 -0.90 1.75
C ASN A 189 3.79 -1.29 3.22
N ILE A 190 4.72 -2.20 3.45
CA ILE A 190 5.19 -2.54 4.79
C ILE A 190 6.63 -2.06 4.90
N TRP A 191 6.89 -1.07 5.76
CA TRP A 191 8.20 -0.47 5.88
C TRP A 191 9.25 -1.51 6.34
N GLN A 192 10.43 -1.46 5.72
CA GLN A 192 11.51 -2.45 5.90
C GLN A 192 11.16 -3.88 5.42
N SER A 193 10.23 -3.99 4.46
CA SER A 193 9.88 -5.23 3.74
C SER A 193 9.81 -4.97 2.23
N ASN A 194 9.94 -6.03 1.43
CA ASN A 194 9.66 -5.96 -0.02
C ASN A 194 8.24 -6.45 -0.36
N LEU A 195 7.34 -6.51 0.62
CA LEU A 195 5.97 -6.93 0.42
C LEU A 195 4.99 -5.76 0.51
N ILE A 196 4.00 -5.78 -0.38
CA ILE A 196 2.80 -4.95 -0.30
C ILE A 196 1.65 -5.86 0.15
N ALA A 197 0.99 -5.50 1.24
CA ALA A 197 -0.18 -6.23 1.73
C ALA A 197 -1.43 -5.82 0.93
N ARG A 198 -2.22 -6.80 0.49
CA ARG A 198 -3.56 -6.58 -0.08
C ARG A 198 -4.60 -6.94 0.97
N ILE A 199 -5.22 -5.93 1.55
CA ILE A 199 -6.03 -6.02 2.78
C ILE A 199 -7.51 -5.94 2.41
N ASP A 200 -8.29 -6.86 2.96
CA ASP A 200 -9.76 -6.79 2.94
C ASP A 200 -10.23 -5.68 3.90
N PRO A 201 -10.84 -4.58 3.42
CA PRO A 201 -11.26 -3.48 4.27
C PRO A 201 -12.42 -3.84 5.20
N ALA A 202 -13.16 -4.93 4.94
CA ALA A 202 -14.26 -5.36 5.80
C ALA A 202 -13.77 -6.13 7.04
N THR A 203 -12.61 -6.77 6.94
CA THR A 203 -12.11 -7.68 7.99
C THR A 203 -10.73 -7.37 8.51
N GLY A 204 -9.94 -6.55 7.79
CA GLY A 204 -8.54 -6.27 8.08
C GLY A 204 -7.60 -7.43 7.74
N LYS A 205 -8.12 -8.52 7.18
CA LYS A 205 -7.29 -9.68 6.83
C LYS A 205 -6.51 -9.40 5.54
N VAL A 206 -5.21 -9.68 5.57
CA VAL A 206 -4.40 -9.72 4.35
C VAL A 206 -4.84 -10.91 3.51
N LYS A 207 -5.33 -10.63 2.30
CA LYS A 207 -5.76 -11.62 1.31
C LYS A 207 -4.59 -12.24 0.57
N SER A 208 -3.57 -11.43 0.30
CA SER A 208 -2.32 -11.84 -0.34
C SER A 208 -1.25 -10.77 -0.16
N PHE A 209 0.02 -11.13 -0.38
CA PHE A 209 1.11 -10.18 -0.56
C PHE A 209 1.52 -10.08 -2.03
N LEU A 210 1.92 -8.88 -2.45
CA LEU A 210 2.65 -8.66 -3.69
C LEU A 210 4.13 -8.45 -3.37
N ASP A 211 5.00 -9.30 -3.90
CA ASP A 211 6.45 -9.27 -3.71
C ASP A 211 7.11 -8.39 -4.78
N VAL A 212 7.69 -7.28 -4.33
CA VAL A 212 8.37 -6.27 -5.17
C VAL A 212 9.89 -6.32 -5.02
N SER A 213 10.46 -7.37 -4.43
CA SER A 213 11.91 -7.53 -4.21
C SER A 213 12.74 -7.53 -5.51
N ALA A 214 12.11 -7.89 -6.63
CA ALA A 214 12.75 -7.84 -7.94
C ALA A 214 12.94 -6.40 -8.45
N LEU A 215 12.17 -5.43 -7.94
CA LEU A 215 12.14 -4.04 -8.39
C LEU A 215 13.19 -3.17 -7.69
N GLY A 216 13.35 -1.95 -8.18
CA GLY A 216 14.20 -0.93 -7.58
C GLY A 216 15.71 -1.16 -7.78
N PRO A 217 16.54 -0.23 -7.28
CA PRO A 217 17.99 -0.33 -7.37
C PRO A 217 18.51 -1.49 -6.52
N LYS A 218 19.52 -2.23 -7.02
CA LYS A 218 20.13 -3.36 -6.30
C LYS A 218 21.08 -2.91 -5.19
N ASN A 219 21.77 -1.79 -5.40
CA ASN A 219 22.63 -1.15 -4.41
C ASN A 219 21.90 0.10 -3.92
N ARG A 220 21.27 0.00 -2.77
CA ARG A 220 20.40 1.05 -2.23
C ARG A 220 20.68 1.24 -0.75
N ASP A 221 20.45 2.44 -0.25
CA ASP A 221 20.55 2.72 1.19
C ASP A 221 19.49 1.91 1.96
N ILE A 222 19.68 1.70 3.26
CA ILE A 222 18.72 0.97 4.11
C ILE A 222 17.34 1.63 4.14
N ASP A 223 17.29 2.94 3.88
CA ASP A 223 16.04 3.70 3.83
C ASP A 223 15.46 3.85 2.42
N ASP A 224 16.14 3.37 1.37
CA ASP A 224 15.68 3.41 -0.04
C ASP A 224 14.70 2.26 -0.37
N VAL A 225 13.71 2.07 0.49
CA VAL A 225 12.79 0.92 0.46
C VAL A 225 11.60 1.15 -0.48
N PRO A 226 10.89 0.09 -0.90
CA PRO A 226 9.61 0.25 -1.59
C PRO A 226 8.62 1.06 -0.74
N ASN A 227 8.10 2.14 -1.31
CA ASN A 227 7.15 3.05 -0.66
C ASN A 227 6.54 3.96 -1.74
N GLY A 228 5.22 3.90 -1.92
CA GLY A 228 4.49 4.60 -2.96
C GLY A 228 3.77 3.64 -3.90
N ILE A 229 2.44 3.69 -3.87
CA ILE A 229 1.52 2.88 -4.67
C ILE A 229 0.49 3.83 -5.25
N ALA A 230 0.25 3.76 -6.56
CA ALA A 230 -0.78 4.59 -7.19
C ALA A 230 -1.62 3.78 -8.15
N TYR A 231 -2.90 4.14 -8.28
CA TYR A 231 -3.83 3.40 -9.11
C TYR A 231 -4.61 4.26 -10.11
N ASP A 232 -4.40 3.99 -11.39
CA ASP A 232 -5.26 4.48 -12.46
C ASP A 232 -6.45 3.53 -12.63
N ALA A 233 -7.57 3.87 -11.98
CA ALA A 233 -8.80 3.08 -12.05
C ALA A 233 -9.41 3.02 -13.46
N THR A 234 -9.14 4.01 -14.33
CA THR A 234 -9.67 4.06 -15.70
C THR A 234 -8.89 3.09 -16.60
N GLY A 235 -7.56 3.17 -16.54
CA GLY A 235 -6.67 2.29 -17.30
C GLY A 235 -6.44 0.91 -16.67
N LYS A 236 -6.88 0.70 -15.42
CA LYS A 236 -6.60 -0.49 -14.61
C LYS A 236 -5.09 -0.75 -14.46
N ARG A 237 -4.34 0.31 -14.15
CA ARG A 237 -2.88 0.28 -14.00
C ARG A 237 -2.50 0.59 -12.56
N ALA A 238 -1.73 -0.30 -11.95
CA ALA A 238 -1.11 -0.07 -10.65
C ALA A 238 0.35 0.32 -10.86
N PHE A 239 0.80 1.33 -10.13
CA PHE A 239 2.17 1.83 -10.14
C PHE A 239 2.81 1.59 -8.77
N VAL A 240 4.07 1.21 -8.76
CA VAL A 240 4.87 1.05 -7.53
C VAL A 240 6.22 1.75 -7.72
N VAL A 241 6.67 2.43 -6.67
CA VAL A 241 7.98 3.06 -6.59
C VAL A 241 8.62 2.77 -5.23
N GLY A 242 9.74 3.44 -4.95
CA GLY A 242 10.33 3.47 -3.63
C GLY A 242 11.10 4.75 -3.40
N LYS A 243 11.52 4.93 -2.16
CA LYS A 243 12.28 6.09 -1.72
C LYS A 243 13.59 6.16 -2.51
N ARG A 244 13.80 7.27 -3.23
CA ARG A 244 14.98 7.53 -4.08
C ARG A 244 15.19 6.50 -5.19
N TRP A 245 14.15 5.80 -5.62
CA TRP A 245 14.25 4.89 -6.76
C TRP A 245 14.37 5.67 -8.07
N PRO A 246 15.23 5.28 -9.03
CA PRO A 246 15.33 5.96 -10.32
C PRO A 246 14.19 5.61 -11.29
N GLN A 247 13.34 4.66 -10.91
CA GLN A 247 12.30 4.09 -11.78
C GLN A 247 11.01 3.87 -11.01
N LEU A 248 9.91 4.25 -11.67
CA LEU A 248 8.54 3.89 -11.34
C LEU A 248 8.13 2.69 -12.19
N TYR A 249 7.41 1.73 -11.62
CA TYR A 249 7.02 0.50 -12.29
C TYR A 249 5.51 0.39 -12.41
N GLU A 250 4.99 0.21 -13.62
CA GLU A 250 3.63 -0.31 -13.80
C GLU A 250 3.64 -1.82 -13.56
N VAL A 251 2.85 -2.28 -12.61
CA VAL A 251 2.86 -3.68 -12.15
C VAL A 251 1.50 -4.32 -12.25
N LYS A 252 1.51 -5.64 -12.42
CA LYS A 252 0.37 -6.52 -12.19
C LYS A 252 0.79 -7.70 -11.32
N GLN A 253 -0.20 -8.42 -10.80
CA GLN A 253 0.07 -9.68 -10.12
C GLN A 253 0.70 -10.69 -11.10
N GLY A 254 1.85 -11.23 -10.72
CA GLY A 254 2.60 -12.23 -11.46
C GLY A 254 2.44 -13.64 -10.90
N ALA A 255 3.50 -14.44 -11.05
CA ALA A 255 3.54 -15.82 -10.59
C ALA A 255 3.48 -15.93 -9.05
N ALA A 256 2.95 -17.04 -8.55
CA ALA A 256 3.02 -17.35 -7.12
C ALA A 256 4.48 -17.53 -6.67
N VAL A 257 4.79 -17.03 -5.48
CA VAL A 257 6.08 -17.19 -4.82
C VAL A 257 5.90 -18.12 -3.63
N ASN A 258 6.69 -19.20 -3.59
CA ASN A 258 6.74 -20.11 -2.46
C ASN A 258 7.88 -19.68 -1.52
N ASP A 259 7.74 -20.00 -0.23
CA ASP A 259 8.81 -19.87 0.78
C ASP A 259 9.40 -18.45 0.92
N ASN A 260 8.58 -17.40 0.78
CA ASN A 260 9.00 -16.02 0.99
C ASN A 260 9.24 -15.76 2.50
N ALA A 261 10.47 -15.43 2.87
CA ALA A 261 10.87 -15.23 4.26
C ALA A 261 10.16 -14.04 4.95
N ASP A 262 9.93 -12.93 4.22
CA ASP A 262 9.22 -11.78 4.75
C ASP A 262 7.77 -12.13 5.05
N ALA A 263 7.11 -12.87 4.15
CA ALA A 263 5.74 -13.33 4.35
C ALA A 263 5.65 -14.30 5.54
N ALA A 264 6.61 -15.22 5.67
CA ALA A 264 6.67 -16.14 6.80
C ALA A 264 6.77 -15.40 8.14
N ARG A 265 7.60 -14.34 8.22
CA ARG A 265 7.70 -13.47 9.41
C ARG A 265 6.38 -12.77 9.72
N LEU A 266 5.71 -12.22 8.70
CA LEU A 266 4.44 -11.50 8.88
C LEU A 266 3.25 -12.42 9.22
N THR A 267 3.33 -13.72 8.89
CA THR A 267 2.25 -14.69 9.16
C THR A 267 2.47 -15.55 10.41
N THR A 268 3.57 -15.30 11.13
CA THR A 268 3.92 -16.02 12.35
C THR A 268 4.01 -15.04 13.49
N CYS A 269 3.10 -15.15 14.44
CA CYS A 269 3.00 -14.21 15.54
C CYS A 269 4.27 -14.36 16.38
N SER A 270 5.02 -13.27 16.56
CA SER A 270 6.07 -13.20 17.56
C SER A 270 5.42 -13.49 18.92
N GLY A 271 5.74 -14.63 19.51
CA GLY A 271 5.30 -14.97 20.88
C GLY A 271 5.94 -14.09 21.93
#